data_AF-A0A3N5IJJ5-F1
#
_entry.id   AF-A0A3N5IJJ5-F1
#
_cell.length_a   1.000
_cell.length_b   1.000
_cell.length_c   1.000
_cell.angle_alpha   90.00
_cell.angle_beta   90.00
_cell.angle_gamma   90.00
#
_symmetry.space_group_name_H-M   'P 1'
#
loop_
_entity.id
_entity.type
_entity.pdbx_description
1 polymer ?
#
loop_
_entity_poly.entity_id
_entity_poly.type
_entity_poly.pdbx_seq_one_letter_code
_entity_poly.pdbx_strand_id
1 'polypeptide(L)'
;MEKTVSLKSHKMKKAALRGFREWKRLLPSLSYLDENTRLLDLPDELVLFFCEDTPKSRVLIYDLLMGIYGLGSGYEFESLPPDTVSALLDPFFLITDQIRFECLRRLNWTRPSPAAAKPIVELVLDIQNKIPPEFLEVPQITPQHPAYHC
;
A
#
# COMPACT_ATOMS: atom_id res chain seq x y z
N MET A 1 -5.10 22.54 -21.47
CA MET A 1 -4.56 21.72 -20.35
C MET A 1 -5.48 20.55 -19.96
N GLU A 2 -6.33 20.03 -20.86
CA GLU A 2 -7.30 18.95 -20.55
C GLU A 2 -6.77 17.52 -20.78
N LYS A 3 -5.83 17.35 -21.73
CA LYS A 3 -5.37 16.02 -22.19
C LYS A 3 -4.51 15.27 -21.16
N THR A 4 -3.76 15.98 -20.32
CA THR A 4 -2.85 15.37 -19.33
C THR A 4 -3.59 14.76 -18.14
N VAL A 5 -4.69 15.38 -17.70
CA VAL A 5 -5.53 14.88 -16.61
C VAL A 5 -6.18 13.55 -16.99
N SER A 6 -6.64 13.41 -18.23
CA SER A 6 -7.26 12.18 -18.74
C SER A 6 -6.30 10.98 -18.75
N LEU A 7 -5.02 11.20 -19.08
CA LEU A 7 -4.02 10.11 -19.17
C LEU A 7 -3.56 9.62 -17.80
N LYS A 8 -3.27 10.53 -16.85
CA LYS A 8 -2.90 10.13 -15.47
C LYS A 8 -4.06 9.35 -14.83
N SER A 9 -5.29 9.87 -14.94
CA SER A 9 -6.48 9.20 -14.39
C SER A 9 -6.71 7.80 -15.00
N HIS A 10 -6.56 7.65 -16.32
CA HIS A 10 -6.72 6.34 -16.96
C HIS A 10 -5.62 5.34 -16.54
N LYS A 11 -4.37 5.78 -16.42
CA LYS A 11 -3.25 4.95 -15.92
C LYS A 11 -3.53 4.48 -14.49
N MET A 12 -3.97 5.39 -13.62
CA MET A 12 -4.33 5.10 -12.23
C MET A 12 -5.46 4.06 -12.13
N LYS A 13 -6.55 4.25 -12.89
CA LYS A 13 -7.65 3.27 -12.98
C LYS A 13 -7.18 1.88 -13.39
N LYS A 14 -6.37 1.80 -14.45
CA LYS A 14 -5.86 0.51 -14.95
C LYS A 14 -4.92 -0.15 -13.93
N ALA A 15 -4.08 0.63 -13.25
CA ALA A 15 -3.22 0.13 -12.19
C ALA A 15 -4.03 -0.40 -11.00
N ALA A 16 -5.07 0.34 -10.55
CA ALA A 16 -5.96 -0.08 -9.47
C ALA A 16 -6.71 -1.38 -9.80
N LEU A 17 -7.24 -1.50 -11.03
CA LEU A 17 -7.94 -2.70 -11.48
C LEU A 17 -7.06 -3.95 -11.42
N ARG A 18 -5.76 -3.82 -11.72
CA ARG A 18 -4.81 -4.92 -11.61
C ARG A 18 -4.36 -5.16 -10.18
N GLY A 19 -4.00 -4.10 -9.45
CA GLY A 19 -3.45 -4.19 -8.09
C GLY A 19 -4.45 -4.73 -7.07
N PHE A 20 -5.72 -4.33 -7.14
CA PHE A 20 -6.73 -4.82 -6.20
C PHE A 20 -7.42 -6.12 -6.65
N ARG A 21 -6.99 -6.72 -7.77
CA ARG A 21 -7.67 -7.89 -8.35
C ARG A 21 -7.75 -9.06 -7.36
N GLU A 22 -6.62 -9.47 -6.78
CA GLU A 22 -6.61 -10.61 -5.86
C GLU A 22 -7.30 -10.29 -4.53
N TRP A 23 -7.20 -9.04 -4.05
CA TRP A 23 -7.89 -8.61 -2.84
C TRP A 23 -9.41 -8.74 -3.01
N LYS A 24 -9.94 -8.24 -4.13
CA LYS A 24 -11.36 -8.36 -4.49
C LYS A 24 -11.81 -9.79 -4.74
N ARG A 25 -10.93 -10.62 -5.30
CA ARG A 25 -11.21 -12.04 -5.54
C ARG A 25 -11.35 -12.82 -4.24
N LEU A 26 -10.49 -12.55 -3.26
CA LEU A 26 -10.48 -13.24 -1.98
C LEU A 26 -11.53 -12.70 -1.00
N LEU A 27 -11.73 -11.38 -0.97
CA LEU A 27 -12.76 -10.71 -0.19
C LEU A 27 -13.67 -9.87 -1.12
N PRO A 28 -14.81 -10.43 -1.55
CA PRO A 28 -15.76 -9.70 -2.39
C PRO A 28 -16.32 -8.42 -1.75
N SER A 29 -16.29 -8.30 -0.41
CA SER A 29 -16.63 -7.07 0.32
C SER A 29 -15.76 -5.88 -0.08
N LEU A 30 -14.58 -6.11 -0.66
CA LEU A 30 -13.64 -5.09 -1.14
C LEU A 30 -13.90 -4.66 -2.58
N SER A 31 -15.06 -4.99 -3.19
CA SER A 31 -15.37 -4.64 -4.58
C SER A 31 -15.27 -3.13 -4.87
N TYR A 32 -15.45 -2.31 -3.84
CA TYR A 32 -15.41 -0.84 -3.88
C TYR A 32 -14.00 -0.25 -4.05
N LEU A 33 -12.91 -1.02 -3.83
CA LEU A 33 -11.56 -0.48 -3.93
C LEU A 33 -11.25 -0.01 -5.36
N ASP A 34 -10.72 1.19 -5.51
CA ASP A 34 -10.48 1.87 -6.77
C ASP A 34 -9.19 2.69 -6.72
N GLU A 35 -8.90 3.45 -7.77
CA GLU A 35 -7.68 4.25 -7.84
C GLU A 35 -7.57 5.38 -6.81
N ASN A 36 -8.66 5.73 -6.13
CA ASN A 36 -8.70 6.76 -5.10
C ASN A 36 -8.63 6.17 -3.68
N THR A 37 -8.65 4.84 -3.57
CA THR A 37 -8.60 4.13 -2.29
C THR A 37 -7.30 4.39 -1.57
N ARG A 38 -7.41 4.89 -0.33
CA ARG A 38 -6.29 5.17 0.58
C ARG A 38 -6.17 4.08 1.63
N LEU A 39 -5.06 4.07 2.36
CA LEU A 39 -4.88 3.18 3.51
C LEU A 39 -5.94 3.42 4.60
N LEU A 40 -6.38 4.67 4.76
CA LEU A 40 -7.42 5.06 5.70
C LEU A 40 -8.80 4.44 5.36
N ASP A 41 -9.01 4.06 4.10
CA ASP A 41 -10.29 3.52 3.61
C ASP A 41 -10.38 1.99 3.73
N LEU A 42 -9.30 1.33 4.19
CA LEU A 42 -9.26 -0.11 4.39
C LEU A 42 -10.02 -0.53 5.66
N PRO A 43 -10.74 -1.65 5.67
CA PRO A 43 -11.44 -2.13 6.87
C PRO A 43 -10.44 -2.68 7.91
N ASP A 44 -10.82 -2.65 9.19
CA ASP A 44 -9.95 -3.07 10.31
C ASP A 44 -9.39 -4.48 10.12
N GLU A 45 -10.23 -5.41 9.67
CA GLU A 45 -9.86 -6.80 9.41
C GLU A 45 -8.72 -6.93 8.38
N LEU A 46 -8.70 -6.07 7.37
CA LEU A 46 -7.69 -6.11 6.32
C LEU A 46 -6.38 -5.47 6.78
N VAL A 47 -6.46 -4.37 7.53
CA VAL A 47 -5.29 -3.76 8.17
C VAL A 47 -4.64 -4.75 9.11
N LEU A 48 -5.42 -5.42 9.98
CA LEU A 48 -4.92 -6.43 10.90
C LEU A 48 -4.29 -7.61 10.16
N PHE A 49 -4.98 -8.15 9.15
CA PHE A 49 -4.48 -9.25 8.32
C PHE A 49 -3.10 -8.96 7.71
N PHE A 50 -2.87 -7.73 7.25
CA PHE A 50 -1.55 -7.33 6.74
C PHE A 50 -0.51 -7.13 7.84
N CYS A 51 -0.90 -6.58 9.00
CA CYS A 51 0.00 -6.42 10.14
C CYS A 51 0.53 -7.75 10.71
N GLU A 52 -0.20 -8.85 10.55
CA GLU A 52 0.24 -10.19 11.00
C GLU A 52 1.45 -10.74 10.22
N ASP A 53 1.79 -10.16 9.06
CA ASP A 53 2.97 -10.54 8.25
C ASP A 53 3.11 -12.06 8.03
N THR A 54 1.99 -12.71 7.72
CA THR A 54 1.95 -14.13 7.35
C THR A 54 2.42 -14.30 5.90
N PRO A 55 2.84 -15.52 5.48
CA PRO A 55 3.14 -15.78 4.08
C PRO A 55 2.00 -15.40 3.14
N LYS A 56 0.75 -15.60 3.56
CA LYS A 56 -0.44 -15.25 2.79
C LYS A 56 -0.61 -13.73 2.65
N SER A 57 -0.40 -12.96 3.72
CA SER A 57 -0.54 -11.51 3.65
C SER A 57 0.57 -10.86 2.82
N ARG A 58 1.81 -11.37 2.92
CA ARG A 58 2.92 -10.94 2.05
C ARG A 58 2.63 -11.14 0.57
N VAL A 59 2.13 -12.32 0.18
CA VAL A 59 1.77 -12.60 -1.22
C VAL A 59 0.72 -11.63 -1.75
N LEU A 60 -0.23 -11.18 -0.91
CA LEU A 60 -1.22 -10.18 -1.34
C LEU A 60 -0.66 -8.77 -1.46
N ILE A 61 0.37 -8.41 -0.70
CA ILE A 61 1.13 -7.16 -0.96
C ILE A 61 1.95 -7.31 -2.25
N TYR A 62 2.61 -8.44 -2.47
CA TYR A 62 3.31 -8.69 -3.74
C TYR A 62 2.37 -8.60 -4.94
N ASP A 63 1.17 -9.19 -4.86
CA ASP A 63 0.19 -9.13 -5.93
C ASP A 63 -0.29 -7.70 -6.20
N LEU A 64 -0.50 -6.90 -5.15
CA LEU A 64 -0.80 -5.48 -5.29
C LEU A 64 0.28 -4.75 -6.10
N LEU A 65 1.54 -4.89 -5.68
CA LEU A 65 2.68 -4.21 -6.31
C LEU A 65 2.90 -4.68 -7.74
N MET A 66 2.96 -5.99 -7.95
CA MET A 66 3.14 -6.59 -9.26
C MET A 66 1.98 -6.27 -10.20
N GLY A 67 0.74 -6.27 -9.70
CA GLY A 67 -0.44 -5.87 -10.45
C GLY A 67 -0.38 -4.40 -10.89
N ILE A 68 -0.01 -3.49 -9.98
CA ILE A 68 0.15 -2.07 -10.30
C ILE A 68 1.22 -1.88 -11.38
N TYR A 69 2.38 -2.49 -11.23
CA TYR A 69 3.50 -2.41 -12.18
C TYR A 69 3.31 -3.23 -13.46
N GLY A 70 2.34 -4.15 -13.50
CA GLY A 70 2.09 -5.01 -14.65
C GLY A 70 3.09 -6.17 -14.79
N LEU A 71 3.61 -6.67 -13.67
CA LEU A 71 4.60 -7.75 -13.60
C LEU A 71 4.00 -9.16 -13.42
N GLY A 72 2.66 -9.27 -13.41
CA GLY A 72 1.98 -10.56 -13.27
C GLY A 72 1.38 -10.76 -11.89
N SER A 73 1.44 -11.99 -11.39
CA SER A 73 0.81 -12.42 -10.14
C SER A 73 1.77 -12.36 -8.96
N GLY A 74 1.31 -11.97 -7.77
CA GLY A 74 2.13 -11.98 -6.54
C GLY A 74 2.66 -13.37 -6.17
N TYR A 75 2.02 -14.42 -6.65
CA TYR A 75 2.46 -15.81 -6.49
C TYR A 75 3.70 -16.17 -7.31
N GLU A 76 4.06 -15.34 -8.29
CA GLU A 76 5.23 -15.52 -9.16
C GLU A 76 6.42 -14.66 -8.70
N PHE A 77 6.30 -13.98 -7.54
CA PHE A 77 7.31 -13.05 -7.04
C PHE A 77 8.72 -13.66 -6.97
N GLU A 78 8.84 -14.88 -6.43
CA GLU A 78 10.12 -15.58 -6.30
C GLU A 78 10.71 -16.02 -7.66
N SER A 79 9.92 -16.00 -8.73
CA SER A 79 10.36 -16.32 -10.10
C SER A 79 10.82 -15.09 -10.88
N LEU A 80 10.71 -13.88 -10.31
CA LEU A 80 11.17 -12.66 -10.96
C LEU A 80 12.70 -12.61 -11.02
N PRO A 81 13.26 -11.90 -12.02
CA PRO A 81 14.70 -11.62 -12.05
C PRO A 81 15.16 -10.93 -10.75
N PRO A 82 16.36 -11.25 -10.21
CA PRO A 82 16.85 -10.68 -8.95
C PRO A 82 16.79 -9.15 -8.86
N ASP A 83 17.13 -8.45 -9.94
CA ASP A 83 17.07 -6.99 -10.00
C ASP A 83 15.63 -6.46 -9.88
N THR A 84 14.67 -7.19 -10.45
CA THR A 84 13.24 -6.86 -10.33
C THR A 84 12.74 -7.13 -8.91
N VAL A 85 13.13 -8.25 -8.30
CA VAL A 85 12.82 -8.54 -6.89
C VAL A 85 13.32 -7.43 -5.99
N SER A 86 14.59 -7.06 -6.14
CA SER A 86 15.24 -6.00 -5.36
C SER A 86 14.48 -4.66 -5.47
N ALA A 87 14.10 -4.26 -6.68
CA ALA A 87 13.33 -3.03 -6.91
C ALA A 87 11.90 -3.04 -6.31
N LEU A 88 11.35 -4.22 -6.02
CA LEU A 88 10.03 -4.35 -5.36
C LEU A 88 10.11 -4.32 -3.83
N LEU A 89 11.29 -4.48 -3.24
CA LEU A 89 11.45 -4.49 -1.79
C LEU A 89 11.17 -3.12 -1.18
N ASP A 90 11.65 -2.04 -1.79
CA ASP A 90 11.39 -0.68 -1.34
C ASP A 90 9.89 -0.35 -1.23
N PRO A 91 9.06 -0.52 -2.29
CA PRO A 91 7.63 -0.30 -2.17
C PRO A 91 6.94 -1.32 -1.25
N PHE A 92 7.45 -2.56 -1.16
CA PHE A 92 6.92 -3.55 -0.21
C PHE A 92 7.08 -3.10 1.23
N PHE A 93 8.29 -2.72 1.63
CA PHE A 93 8.56 -2.26 2.99
C PHE A 93 7.79 -0.99 3.30
N LEU A 94 7.75 -0.03 2.37
CA LEU A 94 7.02 1.21 2.58
C LEU A 94 5.52 0.97 2.77
N ILE A 95 4.88 0.18 1.89
CA ILE A 95 3.44 -0.12 2.03
C ILE A 95 3.16 -0.86 3.34
N THR A 96 4.02 -1.81 3.71
CA THR A 96 3.86 -2.57 4.97
C THR A 96 3.98 -1.64 6.19
N ASP A 97 4.94 -0.72 6.18
CA ASP A 97 5.10 0.26 7.27
C ASP A 97 3.93 1.23 7.35
N GLN A 98 3.42 1.72 6.21
CA GLN A 98 2.25 2.59 6.23
C GLN A 98 0.98 1.86 6.72
N ILE A 99 0.82 0.56 6.43
CA ILE A 99 -0.25 -0.26 7.00
C ILE A 99 -0.09 -0.40 8.52
N ARG A 100 1.14 -0.65 9.01
CA ARG A 100 1.42 -0.71 10.45
C ARG A 100 1.13 0.63 11.12
N PHE A 101 1.54 1.75 10.53
CA PHE A 101 1.22 3.08 11.05
C PHE A 101 -0.28 3.33 11.09
N GLU A 102 -1.04 2.85 10.11
CA GLU A 102 -2.48 2.93 10.14
C GLU A 102 -3.09 2.11 11.29
N CYS A 103 -2.57 0.92 11.55
CA CYS A 103 -2.96 0.12 12.73
C CYS A 103 -2.67 0.87 14.04
N LEU A 104 -1.46 1.40 14.20
CA LEU A 104 -1.07 2.19 15.37
C LEU A 104 -1.95 3.45 15.55
N ARG A 105 -2.32 4.11 14.45
CA ARG A 105 -3.22 5.26 14.47
C ARG A 105 -4.62 4.87 14.94
N ARG A 106 -5.17 3.72 14.50
CA ARG A 106 -6.48 3.21 14.96
C ARG A 106 -6.49 2.88 16.45
N LEU A 107 -5.34 2.49 17.01
CA LEU A 107 -5.15 2.33 18.46
C LEU A 107 -4.94 3.66 19.20
N ASN A 108 -4.99 4.79 18.50
CA ASN A 108 -4.66 6.13 18.98
C ASN A 108 -3.20 6.28 19.46
N TRP A 109 -2.27 5.43 19.01
CA TRP A 109 -0.88 5.44 19.47
C TRP A 109 0.03 6.35 18.65
N THR A 110 -0.37 6.70 17.44
CA THR A 110 0.37 7.61 16.54
C THR A 110 -0.55 8.63 15.89
N ARG A 111 0.03 9.76 15.48
CA ARG A 111 -0.62 10.72 14.57
C ARG A 111 -0.66 10.15 13.14
N PRO A 112 -1.57 10.63 12.27
CA PRO A 112 -1.60 10.19 10.87
C PRO A 112 -0.27 10.47 10.15
N SER A 113 0.20 9.51 9.36
CA SER A 113 1.29 9.71 8.40
C SER A 113 0.80 10.52 7.20
N PRO A 114 1.59 11.46 6.64
CA PRO A 114 1.24 12.17 5.41
C PRO A 114 0.93 11.23 4.24
N ALA A 115 1.64 10.09 4.16
CA ALA A 115 1.44 9.10 3.12
C ALA A 115 0.07 8.40 3.21
N ALA A 116 -0.49 8.24 4.41
CA ALA A 116 -1.76 7.54 4.61
C ALA A 116 -2.95 8.23 3.91
N ALA A 117 -2.86 9.54 3.69
CA ALA A 117 -3.89 10.31 3.01
C ALA A 117 -3.85 10.19 1.46
N LYS A 118 -2.77 9.63 0.89
CA LYS A 118 -2.65 9.44 -0.56
C LYS A 118 -3.27 8.09 -0.98
N PRO A 119 -3.80 7.98 -2.21
CA PRO A 119 -4.25 6.71 -2.74
C PRO A 119 -3.12 5.68 -2.79
N ILE A 120 -3.41 4.42 -2.44
CA ILE A 120 -2.41 3.33 -2.38
C ILE A 120 -1.71 3.17 -3.73
N VAL A 121 -2.46 3.27 -4.83
CA VAL A 121 -1.92 3.15 -6.18
C VAL A 121 -0.95 4.30 -6.50
N GLU A 122 -1.23 5.51 -6.00
CA GLU A 122 -0.36 6.66 -6.19
C GLU A 122 0.93 6.50 -5.38
N LEU A 123 0.82 6.04 -4.12
CA LEU A 123 1.99 5.72 -3.31
C LEU A 123 2.93 4.76 -4.04
N VAL A 124 2.41 3.63 -4.52
CA VAL A 124 3.20 2.60 -5.21
C VAL A 124 3.86 3.17 -6.48
N LEU A 125 3.12 3.90 -7.31
CA LEU A 125 3.66 4.45 -8.56
C LEU A 125 4.71 5.54 -8.35
N ASP A 126 4.58 6.35 -7.30
CA ASP A 126 5.55 7.41 -6.98
C ASP A 126 6.89 6.80 -6.53
N ILE A 127 6.84 5.75 -5.69
CA ILE A 127 8.02 5.05 -5.17
C ILE A 127 8.84 4.39 -6.28
N GLN A 128 8.19 3.89 -7.34
CA GLN A 128 8.87 3.23 -8.46
C GLN A 128 10.01 4.07 -9.06
N ASN A 129 9.87 5.40 -9.03
CA ASN A 129 10.90 6.30 -9.54
C ASN A 129 11.83 6.77 -8.43
N LYS A 130 11.25 7.22 -7.31
CA LYS A 130 11.97 7.71 -6.14
C LYS A 130 11.01 7.78 -4.97
N ILE A 131 11.40 7.25 -3.81
CA ILE A 131 10.62 7.42 -2.58
C ILE A 131 10.61 8.92 -2.20
N PRO A 132 9.44 9.56 -2.16
CA PRO A 132 9.31 10.92 -1.66
C PRO A 132 9.71 10.99 -0.17
N PRO A 133 10.51 11.98 0.27
CA PRO A 133 10.95 12.08 1.67
C PRO A 133 9.79 12.08 2.67
N GLU A 134 8.64 12.66 2.30
CA GLU A 134 7.46 12.71 3.17
C GLU A 134 6.85 11.33 3.45
N PHE A 135 7.15 10.30 2.64
CA PHE A 135 6.70 8.93 2.91
C PHE A 135 7.57 8.21 3.92
N LEU A 136 8.81 8.69 4.13
CA LEU A 136 9.75 8.15 5.10
C LEU A 136 9.59 8.79 6.49
N GLU A 137 8.72 9.79 6.62
CA GLU A 137 8.44 10.42 7.90
C GLU A 137 7.75 9.42 8.84
N VAL A 138 8.39 9.15 9.97
CA VAL A 138 7.82 8.33 11.04
C VAL A 138 6.76 9.15 11.77
N PRO A 139 5.52 8.68 11.88
CA PRO A 139 4.47 9.42 12.55
C PRO A 139 4.77 9.61 14.04
N GLN A 140 4.44 10.79 14.55
CA GLN A 140 4.65 11.13 15.96
C GLN A 140 3.80 10.23 16.87
N ILE A 141 4.42 9.71 17.92
CA ILE A 141 3.73 8.97 18.97
C ILE A 141 2.82 9.88 19.79
N THR A 142 1.74 9.33 20.29
CA THR A 142 0.82 10.01 21.21
C THR A 142 1.07 9.57 22.66
N PRO A 143 0.54 10.31 23.66
CA PRO A 143 0.57 9.89 25.06
C PRO A 143 -0.13 8.57 25.37
N GLN A 144 -0.95 8.06 24.46
CA GLN A 144 -1.64 6.78 24.61
C GLN A 144 -0.75 5.59 24.21
N HIS A 145 0.40 5.83 23.58
CA HIS A 145 1.33 4.78 23.20
C HIS A 145 1.94 4.14 24.47
N PRO A 146 1.98 2.79 24.60
CA PRO A 146 2.47 2.12 25.82
C PRO A 146 3.89 2.46 26.25
N ALA A 147 4.75 2.78 25.28
CA ALA A 147 6.14 3.21 25.50
C ALA A 147 6.33 4.73 25.58
N TYR A 148 5.26 5.53 25.69
CA TYR A 148 5.39 6.99 25.81
C TYR A 148 5.93 7.35 27.20
N HIS A 149 7.08 8.03 27.22
CA HIS A 149 7.68 8.57 28.43
C HIS A 149 7.84 10.09 28.26
N CYS A 150 7.29 10.85 29.21
CA CYS A 150 7.35 12.32 29.25
C CYS A 150 8.74 12.83 29.65
#